data_AF-A0ABC9XYB3-F1
#
_entry.id   AF-A0ABC9XYB3-F1
#
_cell.length_a   1.000
_cell.length_b   1.000
_cell.length_c   1.000
_cell.angle_alpha   90.00
_cell.angle_beta   90.00
_cell.angle_gamma   90.00
#
_symmetry.space_group_name_H-M   'P 1'
#
loop_
_entity.id
_entity.type
_entity.pdbx_description
1 polymer ?
#
loop_
_entity_poly.entity_id
_entity_poly.type
_entity_poly.pdbx_seq_one_letter_code
_entity_poly.pdbx_strand_id
1 'polypeptide(L)'
;MSALCDPPGAASPPRPPLSAQELGQEGAERRPNLDQSKPDRKGRVFTIREPLPVRQQLRNGGRMFYHISLEHEILLHPRYFGPNLLNTVKQKLFTEVEGTCTGKYGFVIAVTTIDNIGAGVIQPGRGFVLYPVKYKAIVFRPFKGEVVDAVVTQVNKVGLFTEIGPMSCFISRHSIPSEMEFDPNSNPPCYKTVDEDIVIQQDDEIRLKIVGTRVDKNDIFAIGSLMDDYLGLVS
;
A
#
# COMPACT_ATOMS: atom_id res chain seq x y z
N MET A 1 44.80 -43.75 48.81
CA MET A 1 44.19 -42.56 48.18
C MET A 1 42.83 -42.96 47.69
N SER A 2 41.79 -42.59 48.42
CA SER A 2 40.43 -43.12 48.33
C SER A 2 39.42 -41.97 48.42
N ALA A 3 38.41 -42.02 47.55
CA ALA A 3 37.22 -41.16 47.43
C ALA A 3 37.51 -39.69 47.03
N LEU A 4 36.72 -38.97 46.23
CA LEU A 4 35.30 -39.04 45.90
C LEU A 4 35.08 -38.74 44.39
N CYS A 5 34.10 -39.41 43.78
CA CYS A 5 33.41 -38.95 42.57
C CYS A 5 31.98 -38.60 43.01
N ASP A 6 31.55 -37.36 42.75
CA ASP A 6 30.16 -36.92 42.95
C ASP A 6 29.27 -37.33 41.77
N PRO A 7 28.00 -37.72 41.99
CA PRO A 7 27.04 -38.03 40.94
C PRO A 7 26.26 -36.77 40.43
N PRO A 8 25.65 -36.83 39.23
CA PRO A 8 25.00 -35.68 38.60
C PRO A 8 23.61 -35.37 39.17
N GLY A 9 23.32 -34.07 39.28
CA GLY A 9 22.07 -33.50 39.81
C GLY A 9 20.84 -33.74 38.91
N ALA A 10 19.73 -34.04 39.58
CA ALA A 10 18.42 -34.33 39.01
C ALA A 10 17.73 -33.09 38.41
N ALA A 11 17.16 -33.26 37.21
CA ALA A 11 16.31 -32.29 36.53
C ALA A 11 14.89 -32.28 37.14
N SER A 12 14.35 -31.10 37.40
CA SER A 12 12.99 -30.87 37.92
C SER A 12 11.93 -30.87 36.80
N PRO A 13 10.71 -31.38 37.04
CA PRO A 13 9.65 -31.44 36.03
C PRO A 13 8.87 -30.11 35.88
N PRO A 14 8.26 -29.85 34.72
CA PRO A 14 7.49 -28.63 34.48
C PRO A 14 6.10 -28.66 35.16
N ARG A 15 5.66 -27.50 35.66
CA ARG A 15 4.34 -27.30 36.29
C ARG A 15 3.21 -27.18 35.25
N PRO A 16 1.98 -27.65 35.56
CA PRO A 16 0.82 -27.53 34.67
C PRO A 16 0.18 -26.13 34.76
N PRO A 17 -0.60 -25.70 33.75
CA PRO A 17 -1.35 -24.44 33.79
C PRO A 17 -2.63 -24.58 34.62
N LEU A 18 -2.91 -23.55 35.43
CA LEU A 18 -4.15 -23.42 36.19
C LEU A 18 -5.29 -22.89 35.31
N SER A 19 -6.46 -23.47 35.53
CA SER A 19 -7.76 -23.19 34.91
C SER A 19 -8.40 -21.88 35.37
N ALA A 20 -9.36 -21.43 34.57
CA ALA A 20 -10.18 -20.23 34.70
C ALA A 20 -11.09 -20.18 35.96
N GLN A 21 -11.61 -18.96 36.22
CA GLN A 21 -12.52 -18.49 37.29
C GLN A 21 -11.77 -18.07 38.58
N GLU A 22 -11.86 -16.85 39.15
CA GLU A 22 -12.93 -15.84 39.16
C GLU A 22 -12.44 -14.48 39.77
N LEU A 23 -13.25 -13.40 39.58
CA LEU A 23 -13.30 -12.09 40.29
C LEU A 23 -12.20 -11.04 39.97
N GLY A 24 -12.48 -9.75 39.72
CA GLY A 24 -13.71 -8.95 39.67
C GLY A 24 -13.36 -7.44 39.70
N GLN A 25 -14.10 -6.63 38.92
CA GLN A 25 -14.40 -5.18 39.04
C GLN A 25 -13.28 -4.14 39.29
N GLU A 26 -13.09 -3.20 38.35
CA GLU A 26 -13.50 -1.78 38.48
C GLU A 26 -13.16 -0.98 37.21
N GLY A 27 -14.13 -0.20 36.75
CA GLY A 27 -14.01 0.68 35.57
C GLY A 27 -13.53 2.08 35.94
N ALA A 28 -12.78 2.69 35.03
CA ALA A 28 -12.68 4.14 34.86
C ALA A 28 -12.16 4.46 33.45
N GLU A 29 -13.06 4.44 32.47
CA GLU A 29 -12.80 4.95 31.13
C GLU A 29 -12.71 6.49 31.20
N ARG A 30 -11.50 7.04 31.05
CA ARG A 30 -11.29 8.49 30.98
C ARG A 30 -11.86 9.01 29.66
N ARG A 31 -12.95 9.78 29.75
CA ARG A 31 -13.47 10.60 28.66
C ARG A 31 -12.38 11.56 28.16
N PRO A 32 -12.11 11.68 26.85
CA PRO A 32 -11.35 12.82 26.34
C PRO A 32 -12.21 14.09 26.38
N ASN A 33 -11.56 15.20 26.72
CA ASN A 33 -12.11 16.54 26.92
C ASN A 33 -13.02 16.98 25.77
N LEU A 34 -14.16 17.58 26.15
CA LEU A 34 -15.08 18.30 25.27
C LEU A 34 -14.41 19.59 24.77
N ASP A 35 -14.27 19.71 23.45
CA ASP A 35 -13.70 20.83 22.74
C ASP A 35 -14.53 22.12 22.95
N GLN A 36 -13.90 23.20 23.43
CA GLN A 36 -14.55 24.49 23.65
C GLN A 36 -14.57 25.30 22.35
N SER A 37 -15.69 25.29 21.64
CA SER A 37 -15.94 26.21 20.52
C SER A 37 -16.65 27.48 21.02
N LYS A 38 -16.07 28.67 20.79
CA LYS A 38 -16.75 29.96 20.98
C LYS A 38 -17.67 30.25 19.78
N PRO A 39 -18.94 30.64 19.99
CA PRO A 39 -19.85 30.97 18.90
C PRO A 39 -19.68 32.43 18.43
N ASP A 40 -19.81 32.65 17.13
CA ASP A 40 -19.92 33.98 16.51
C ASP A 40 -21.39 34.45 16.46
N ARG A 41 -21.62 35.77 16.33
CA ARG A 41 -22.89 36.52 16.50
C ARG A 41 -24.06 36.10 15.59
N LYS A 42 -23.91 35.08 14.74
CA LYS A 42 -24.96 34.57 13.84
C LYS A 42 -25.32 33.10 14.04
N GLY A 43 -24.90 32.46 15.14
CA GLY A 43 -25.40 31.14 15.55
C GLY A 43 -25.10 29.98 14.59
N ARG A 44 -24.17 30.15 13.65
CA ARG A 44 -23.68 29.05 12.80
C ARG A 44 -22.46 28.41 13.45
N VAL A 45 -22.66 27.19 13.97
CA VAL A 45 -21.56 26.29 14.34
C VAL A 45 -20.95 25.78 13.03
N PHE A 46 -19.83 26.36 12.62
CA PHE A 46 -18.99 25.74 11.60
C PHE A 46 -18.24 24.60 12.28
N THR A 47 -18.74 23.37 12.15
CA THR A 47 -17.94 22.19 12.43
C THR A 47 -16.79 22.20 11.42
N ILE A 48 -15.58 22.54 11.86
CA ILE A 48 -14.37 22.23 11.10
C ILE A 48 -14.31 20.69 11.11
N ARG A 49 -14.81 20.07 10.05
CA ARG A 49 -14.70 18.63 9.89
C ARG A 49 -13.21 18.33 9.72
N GLU A 50 -12.61 17.68 10.72
CA GLU A 50 -11.28 17.09 10.56
C GLU A 50 -11.29 16.21 9.29
N PRO A 51 -10.24 16.27 8.45
CA PRO A 51 -10.16 15.43 7.27
C PRO A 51 -10.27 13.97 7.70
N LEU A 52 -11.25 13.26 7.11
CA LEU A 52 -11.51 11.85 7.42
C LEU A 52 -10.22 11.02 7.32
N PRO A 53 -10.01 10.02 8.20
CA PRO A 53 -8.86 9.14 8.10
C PRO A 53 -8.82 8.49 6.71
N VAL A 54 -7.64 8.40 6.09
CA VAL A 54 -7.44 7.87 4.72
C VAL A 54 -8.19 6.55 4.48
N ARG A 55 -8.31 5.69 5.50
CA ARG A 55 -9.11 4.44 5.50
C ARG A 55 -10.61 4.58 5.20
N GLN A 56 -11.18 5.77 5.35
CA GLN A 56 -12.58 6.09 5.03
C GLN A 56 -12.70 6.80 3.68
N GLN A 57 -11.70 7.57 3.25
CA GLN A 57 -11.64 8.13 1.90
C GLN A 57 -11.46 7.04 0.84
N LEU A 58 -10.67 5.99 1.15
CA LEU A 58 -10.49 4.81 0.31
C LEU A 58 -11.72 3.88 0.23
N ARG A 59 -12.79 4.13 0.99
CA ARG A 59 -13.90 3.19 1.18
C ARG A 59 -15.17 3.54 0.38
N ASN A 60 -15.28 4.78 -0.09
CA ASN A 60 -16.45 5.27 -0.82
C ASN A 60 -16.05 5.69 -2.24
N GLY A 61 -16.22 4.77 -3.18
CA GLY A 61 -16.04 4.99 -4.61
C GLY A 61 -14.91 4.14 -5.18
N GLY A 62 -15.23 3.33 -6.19
CA GLY A 62 -14.28 2.52 -6.97
C GLY A 62 -13.34 3.40 -7.77
N ARG A 63 -12.38 4.04 -7.09
CA ARG A 63 -11.35 4.85 -7.70
C ARG A 63 -10.01 4.37 -7.19
N MET A 64 -9.20 3.78 -8.06
CA MET A 64 -7.86 3.29 -7.77
C MET A 64 -6.83 4.39 -7.47
N PHE A 65 -7.07 5.61 -7.97
CA PHE A 65 -6.21 6.77 -7.81
C PHE A 65 -6.79 7.77 -6.82
N TYR A 66 -5.93 8.26 -5.92
CA TYR A 66 -6.32 9.18 -4.85
C TYR A 66 -5.37 10.37 -4.81
N HIS A 67 -5.92 11.54 -4.50
CA HIS A 67 -5.15 12.73 -4.20
C HIS A 67 -5.24 12.99 -2.69
N ILE A 68 -4.17 12.70 -1.95
CA ILE A 68 -4.15 12.76 -0.49
C ILE A 68 -2.97 13.58 0.02
N SER A 69 -3.12 14.12 1.23
CA SER A 69 -2.02 14.75 1.96
C SER A 69 -1.22 13.68 2.72
N LEU A 70 0.10 13.73 2.57
CA LEU A 70 1.07 12.87 3.23
C LEU A 70 2.09 13.71 4.01
N GLU A 71 2.75 13.05 4.96
CA GLU A 71 3.80 13.63 5.78
C GLU A 71 5.07 12.78 5.61
N HIS A 72 6.20 13.44 5.36
CA HIS A 72 7.51 12.80 5.24
C HIS A 72 8.58 13.68 5.88
N GLU A 73 9.56 13.04 6.50
CA GLU A 73 10.64 13.73 7.21
C GLU A 73 11.92 13.71 6.38
N ILE A 74 12.41 14.89 5.99
CA ILE A 74 13.63 15.03 5.21
C ILE A 74 14.81 15.27 6.12
N LEU A 75 15.77 14.35 6.11
CA LEU A 75 17.05 14.52 6.81
C LEU A 75 18.05 15.28 5.92
N LEU A 76 18.53 16.43 6.36
CA LEU A 76 19.46 17.26 5.58
C LEU A 76 20.78 17.50 6.33
N HIS A 77 21.90 17.32 5.62
CA HIS A 77 23.23 17.60 6.15
C HIS A 77 23.55 19.11 6.07
N PRO A 78 24.24 19.71 7.06
CA PRO A 78 24.55 21.15 7.06
C PRO A 78 25.31 21.66 5.83
N ARG A 79 26.07 20.79 5.15
CA ARG A 79 26.75 21.11 3.88
C ARG A 79 25.79 21.60 2.79
N TYR A 80 24.54 21.18 2.84
CA TYR A 80 23.51 21.58 1.88
C TYR A 80 22.74 22.83 2.31
N PHE A 81 23.13 23.46 3.42
CA PHE A 81 22.53 24.71 3.87
C PHE A 81 23.14 25.84 3.05
N GLY A 82 22.31 26.46 2.24
CA GLY A 82 22.69 27.56 1.38
C GLY A 82 21.48 28.41 1.06
N PRO A 83 21.63 29.40 0.15
CA PRO A 83 20.55 30.30 -0.22
C PRO A 83 19.33 29.55 -0.81
N ASN A 84 19.55 28.34 -1.35
CA ASN A 84 18.53 27.50 -1.96
C ASN A 84 18.05 26.35 -1.05
N LEU A 85 18.17 26.48 0.28
CA LEU A 85 17.80 25.44 1.25
C LEU A 85 16.43 24.80 0.96
N LEU A 86 15.39 25.62 0.77
CA LEU A 86 14.04 25.12 0.50
C LEU A 86 13.98 24.32 -0.80
N ASN A 87 14.65 24.77 -1.86
CA ASN A 87 14.69 24.05 -3.12
C ASN A 87 15.39 22.70 -2.97
N THR A 88 16.47 22.63 -2.18
CA THR A 88 17.14 21.37 -1.86
C THR A 88 16.21 20.42 -1.11
N VAL A 89 15.44 20.91 -0.13
CA VAL A 89 14.45 20.10 0.60
C VAL A 89 13.37 19.57 -0.36
N LYS A 90 12.87 20.41 -1.28
CA LYS A 90 11.88 20.00 -2.29
C LYS A 90 12.42 18.92 -3.22
N GLN A 91 13.62 19.12 -3.78
CA GLN A 91 14.25 18.13 -4.65
C GLN A 91 14.46 16.80 -3.91
N LYS A 92 14.93 16.87 -2.67
CA LYS A 92 15.14 15.70 -1.85
C LYS A 92 13.84 14.96 -1.53
N LEU A 93 12.74 15.69 -1.28
CA LEU A 93 11.41 15.11 -1.16
C LEU A 93 11.04 14.31 -2.40
N PHE A 94 11.13 14.92 -3.60
CA PHE A 94 10.77 14.24 -4.85
C PHE A 94 11.57 12.94 -5.03
N THR A 95 12.89 12.98 -4.83
CA THR A 95 13.74 11.79 -4.96
C THR A 95 13.44 10.70 -3.94
N GLU A 96 13.03 11.06 -2.72
CA GLU A 96 12.79 10.06 -1.66
C GLU A 96 11.39 9.45 -1.70
N VAL A 97 10.38 10.16 -2.21
CA VAL A 97 8.98 9.70 -2.12
C VAL A 97 8.37 9.28 -3.46
N GLU A 98 8.77 9.88 -4.59
CA GLU A 98 8.18 9.54 -5.89
C GLU A 98 8.62 8.14 -6.34
N GLY A 99 7.68 7.35 -6.83
CA GLY A 99 7.90 5.96 -7.20
C GLY A 99 8.00 5.00 -6.01
N THR A 100 7.96 5.47 -4.77
CA THR A 100 7.94 4.58 -3.61
C THR A 100 6.59 3.92 -3.43
N CYS A 101 6.58 2.73 -2.85
CA CYS A 101 5.36 2.02 -2.52
C CYS A 101 5.31 1.73 -1.02
N THR A 102 4.15 1.97 -0.42
CA THR A 102 3.89 1.64 0.98
C THR A 102 2.65 0.78 1.09
N GLY A 103 2.69 -0.25 1.94
CA GLY A 103 1.52 -1.07 2.21
C GLY A 103 0.32 -0.33 2.79
N LYS A 104 0.50 0.90 3.30
CA LYS A 104 -0.56 1.74 3.86
C LYS A 104 -1.21 2.67 2.83
N TYR A 105 -0.42 3.31 1.97
CA TYR A 105 -0.92 4.33 1.03
C TYR A 105 -0.93 3.87 -0.43
N GLY A 106 -0.23 2.79 -0.77
CA GLY A 106 -0.03 2.32 -2.15
C GLY A 106 1.22 2.92 -2.78
N PHE A 107 1.23 2.99 -4.09
CA PHE A 107 2.30 3.59 -4.89
C PHE A 107 2.14 5.10 -4.89
N VAL A 108 3.21 5.83 -4.59
CA VAL A 108 3.28 7.28 -4.71
C VAL A 108 3.68 7.61 -6.14
N ILE A 109 2.73 8.08 -6.95
CA ILE A 109 2.96 8.34 -8.37
C ILE A 109 3.75 9.63 -8.56
N ALA A 110 3.24 10.72 -7.99
CA ALA A 110 3.88 12.03 -8.10
C ALA A 110 3.43 12.95 -6.96
N VAL A 111 4.33 13.82 -6.53
CA VAL A 111 4.02 14.90 -5.60
C VAL A 111 3.39 16.06 -6.38
N THR A 112 2.20 16.50 -5.97
CA THR A 112 1.46 17.57 -6.65
C THR A 112 1.80 18.94 -6.06
N THR A 113 1.67 19.09 -4.75
CA THR A 113 1.93 20.35 -4.04
C THR A 113 2.65 20.10 -2.74
N ILE A 114 3.50 21.03 -2.34
CA ILE A 114 4.11 21.04 -1.00
C ILE A 114 3.38 22.11 -0.19
N ASP A 115 2.57 21.66 0.76
CA ASP A 115 1.68 22.53 1.51
C ASP A 115 2.44 23.28 2.61
N ASN A 116 3.36 22.59 3.30
CA ASN A 116 4.14 23.20 4.37
C ASN A 116 5.49 22.49 4.56
N ILE A 117 6.53 23.27 4.82
CA ILE A 117 7.85 22.81 5.29
C ILE A 117 7.99 23.29 6.73
N GLY A 118 7.91 22.38 7.69
CA GLY A 118 8.01 22.71 9.11
C GLY A 118 9.41 23.15 9.53
N ALA A 119 9.49 23.67 10.75
CA ALA A 119 10.77 24.09 11.32
C ALA A 119 11.72 22.87 11.46
N GLY A 120 12.96 23.06 11.02
CA GLY A 120 13.98 22.02 11.07
C GLY A 120 14.41 21.73 12.51
N VAL A 121 14.40 20.45 12.90
CA VAL A 121 14.86 19.99 14.22
C VAL A 121 16.27 19.44 14.09
N ILE A 122 17.23 20.06 14.79
CA ILE A 122 18.62 19.60 14.80
C ILE A 122 18.71 18.29 15.59
N GLN A 123 19.25 17.26 14.95
CA GLN A 123 19.50 15.97 15.56
C GLN A 123 20.76 16.03 16.44
N PRO A 124 20.66 15.65 17.73
CA PRO A 124 21.80 15.69 18.64
C PRO A 124 22.90 14.71 18.18
N GLY A 125 24.16 15.14 18.30
CA GLY A 125 25.35 14.30 18.07
C GLY A 125 25.80 14.12 16.62
N ARG A 126 24.94 14.35 15.61
CA ARG A 126 25.33 14.22 14.19
C ARG A 126 25.21 15.50 13.36
N GLY A 127 24.59 16.54 13.90
CA GLY A 127 24.46 17.85 13.24
C GLY A 127 23.51 17.88 12.04
N PHE A 128 22.85 16.77 11.69
CA PHE A 128 21.79 16.75 10.68
C PHE A 128 20.56 17.53 11.19
N VAL A 129 19.78 18.08 10.25
CA VAL A 129 18.51 18.71 10.56
C VAL A 129 17.39 17.95 9.87
N LEU A 130 16.34 17.66 10.63
CA LEU A 130 15.16 16.96 10.15
C LEU A 130 14.05 17.98 9.88
N TYR A 131 13.56 18.00 8.64
CA TYR A 131 12.47 18.88 8.21
C TYR A 131 11.20 18.05 8.00
N PRO A 132 10.16 18.22 8.83
CA PRO A 132 8.87 17.59 8.58
C PRO A 132 8.16 18.32 7.43
N VAL A 133 7.84 17.62 6.36
CA VAL A 133 7.20 18.18 5.16
C VAL A 133 5.81 17.60 4.99
N LYS A 134 4.81 18.49 4.89
CA LYS A 134 3.44 18.15 4.49
C LYS A 134 3.29 18.42 3.00
N TYR A 135 2.90 17.42 2.25
CA TYR A 135 2.74 17.50 0.80
C TYR A 135 1.49 16.75 0.35
N LYS A 136 0.97 17.09 -0.82
CA LYS A 136 -0.08 16.33 -1.49
C LYS A 136 0.54 15.50 -2.60
N ALA A 137 0.08 14.28 -2.73
CA ALA A 137 0.52 13.38 -3.78
C ALA A 137 -0.65 12.64 -4.41
N ILE A 138 -0.45 12.27 -5.66
CA ILE A 138 -1.29 11.29 -6.34
C ILE A 138 -0.74 9.93 -5.95
N VAL A 139 -1.59 9.12 -5.32
CA VAL A 139 -1.28 7.75 -4.94
C VAL A 139 -2.19 6.78 -5.67
N PHE A 140 -1.64 5.62 -5.99
CA PHE A 140 -2.33 4.53 -6.64
C PHE A 140 -2.43 3.37 -5.66
N ARG A 141 -3.66 3.00 -5.30
CA ARG A 141 -3.92 1.93 -4.33
C ARG A 141 -4.97 0.96 -4.88
N PRO A 142 -4.57 -0.24 -5.36
CA PRO A 142 -5.50 -1.27 -5.79
C PRO A 142 -6.35 -1.81 -4.64
N PHE A 143 -7.61 -2.14 -4.94
CA PHE A 143 -8.48 -2.89 -4.02
C PHE A 143 -8.97 -4.21 -4.61
N LYS A 144 -9.19 -5.18 -3.72
CA LYS A 144 -9.87 -6.43 -4.08
C LYS A 144 -11.29 -6.12 -4.55
N GLY A 145 -11.65 -6.69 -5.70
CA GLY A 145 -12.96 -6.56 -6.34
C GLY A 145 -13.05 -5.43 -7.37
N GLU A 146 -11.99 -4.63 -7.52
CA GLU A 146 -11.94 -3.57 -8.51
C GLU A 146 -11.73 -4.14 -9.91
N VAL A 147 -12.46 -3.59 -10.90
CA VAL A 147 -12.32 -3.93 -12.32
C VAL A 147 -11.47 -2.84 -12.96
N VAL A 148 -10.39 -3.24 -13.61
CA VAL A 148 -9.35 -2.35 -14.11
C VAL A 148 -8.90 -2.80 -15.50
N ASP A 149 -8.51 -1.83 -16.31
CA ASP A 149 -7.91 -2.08 -17.61
C ASP A 149 -6.39 -2.22 -17.42
N ALA A 150 -5.80 -3.19 -18.10
CA ALA A 150 -4.41 -3.60 -17.96
C ALA A 150 -3.80 -3.91 -19.31
N VAL A 151 -2.50 -3.70 -19.45
CA VAL A 151 -1.75 -4.07 -20.66
C VAL A 151 -1.10 -5.43 -20.44
N VAL A 152 -1.28 -6.35 -21.38
CA VAL A 152 -0.64 -7.67 -21.34
C VAL A 152 0.84 -7.53 -21.68
N THR A 153 1.72 -7.90 -20.75
CA THR A 153 3.16 -7.84 -20.97
C THR A 153 3.74 -9.17 -21.42
N GLN A 154 3.17 -10.29 -20.96
CA GLN A 154 3.61 -11.61 -21.38
C GLN A 154 2.49 -12.64 -21.30
N VAL A 155 2.43 -13.50 -22.31
CA VAL A 155 1.50 -14.63 -22.38
C VAL A 155 2.26 -15.94 -22.17
N ASN A 156 1.81 -16.75 -21.21
CA ASN A 156 2.43 -18.04 -20.90
C ASN A 156 1.37 -19.14 -20.69
N LYS A 157 1.80 -20.40 -20.76
CA LYS A 157 0.94 -21.56 -20.44
C LYS A 157 0.36 -21.53 -19.02
N VAL A 158 1.08 -20.91 -18.07
CA VAL A 158 0.63 -20.78 -16.68
C VAL A 158 -0.43 -19.69 -16.48
N GLY A 159 -0.53 -18.73 -17.42
CA GLY A 159 -1.39 -17.56 -17.30
C GLY A 159 -0.88 -16.34 -18.04
N LEU A 160 -1.45 -15.18 -17.72
CA LEU A 160 -1.12 -13.88 -18.29
C LEU A 160 -0.38 -13.02 -17.26
N PHE A 161 0.69 -12.38 -17.69
CA PHE A 161 1.32 -11.28 -16.97
C PHE A 161 0.84 -9.97 -17.59
N THR A 162 0.37 -9.09 -16.72
CA THR A 162 -0.24 -7.81 -17.10
C THR A 162 0.30 -6.71 -16.20
N GLU A 163 0.32 -5.48 -16.71
CA GLU A 163 0.71 -4.30 -15.95
C GLU A 163 -0.45 -3.30 -15.88
N ILE A 164 -0.65 -2.76 -14.67
CA ILE A 164 -1.63 -1.72 -14.39
C ILE A 164 -0.84 -0.54 -13.81
N GLY A 165 -0.39 0.35 -14.70
CA GLY A 165 0.54 1.42 -14.32
C GLY A 165 1.83 0.83 -13.71
N PRO A 166 2.18 1.15 -12.45
CA PRO A 166 3.39 0.62 -11.80
C PRO A 166 3.21 -0.78 -11.18
N MET A 167 1.99 -1.34 -11.18
CA MET A 167 1.70 -2.61 -10.51
C MET A 167 1.68 -3.77 -11.50
N SER A 168 2.39 -4.85 -11.18
CA SER A 168 2.26 -6.11 -11.90
C SER A 168 1.06 -6.93 -11.39
N CYS A 169 0.29 -7.46 -12.33
CA CYS A 169 -0.86 -8.33 -12.08
C CYS A 169 -0.71 -9.66 -12.82
N PHE A 170 -0.89 -10.76 -12.10
CA PHE A 170 -0.85 -12.10 -12.67
C PHE A 170 -2.26 -12.70 -12.72
N ILE A 171 -2.66 -13.22 -13.88
CA ILE A 171 -3.90 -13.96 -14.06
C ILE A 171 -3.54 -15.41 -14.30
N SER A 172 -3.87 -16.30 -13.38
CA SER A 172 -3.63 -17.74 -13.53
C SER A 172 -4.51 -18.32 -14.63
N ARG A 173 -4.05 -19.36 -15.34
CA ARG A 173 -4.86 -20.12 -16.30
C ARG A 173 -6.20 -20.59 -15.72
N HIS A 174 -6.26 -20.90 -14.41
CA HIS A 174 -7.49 -21.29 -13.72
C HIS A 174 -8.49 -20.15 -13.52
N SER A 175 -8.05 -18.91 -13.72
CA SER A 175 -8.85 -17.68 -13.65
C SER A 175 -9.08 -17.06 -15.03
N ILE A 176 -8.80 -17.81 -16.09
CA ILE A 176 -9.13 -17.51 -17.49
C ILE A 176 -10.26 -18.48 -17.90
N PRO A 177 -11.29 -18.02 -18.64
CA PRO A 177 -12.35 -18.88 -19.17
C PRO A 177 -11.80 -20.14 -19.86
N SER A 178 -12.57 -21.24 -19.81
CA SER A 178 -12.15 -22.52 -20.42
C SER A 178 -12.06 -22.45 -21.93
N GLU A 179 -12.86 -21.59 -22.56
CA GLU A 179 -12.95 -21.37 -24.01
C GLU A 179 -11.66 -20.80 -24.61
N MET A 180 -10.84 -20.12 -23.80
CA MET A 180 -9.56 -19.54 -24.22
C MET A 180 -8.43 -20.57 -24.05
N GLU A 181 -7.83 -20.97 -25.15
CA GLU A 181 -6.71 -21.92 -25.18
C GLU A 181 -5.37 -21.19 -25.46
N PHE A 182 -4.31 -21.68 -24.82
CA PHE A 182 -2.97 -21.14 -25.03
C PHE A 182 -2.35 -21.75 -26.29
N ASP A 183 -1.99 -20.91 -27.25
CA ASP A 183 -1.31 -21.31 -28.48
C ASP A 183 0.17 -20.85 -28.46
N PRO A 184 1.13 -21.77 -28.22
CA PRO A 184 2.55 -21.45 -28.28
C PRO A 184 3.11 -21.37 -29.71
N ASN A 185 2.36 -21.87 -30.71
CA ASN A 185 2.81 -21.89 -32.11
C ASN A 185 2.47 -20.57 -32.83
N SER A 186 1.52 -19.81 -32.29
CA SER A 186 1.26 -18.44 -32.71
C SER A 186 2.50 -17.56 -32.48
N ASN A 187 2.74 -16.61 -33.38
CA ASN A 187 3.82 -15.63 -33.27
C ASN A 187 3.24 -14.20 -33.36
N PRO A 188 2.99 -13.53 -32.22
CA PRO A 188 3.37 -13.89 -30.85
C PRO A 188 2.50 -14.98 -30.18
N PRO A 189 2.99 -15.65 -29.10
CA PRO A 189 2.17 -16.57 -28.31
C PRO A 189 0.94 -15.87 -27.72
N CYS A 190 -0.21 -16.53 -27.76
CA CYS A 190 -1.49 -15.90 -27.40
C CYS A 190 -2.42 -16.87 -26.66
N TYR A 191 -3.46 -16.31 -26.04
CA TYR A 191 -4.68 -17.03 -25.70
C TYR A 191 -5.75 -16.71 -26.72
N LYS A 192 -6.40 -17.72 -27.29
CA LYS A 192 -7.47 -17.51 -28.27
C LYS A 192 -8.65 -18.46 -28.06
N THR A 193 -9.84 -18.04 -28.49
CA THR A 193 -10.99 -18.95 -28.60
C THR A 193 -10.82 -19.92 -29.76
N VAL A 194 -11.52 -21.05 -29.71
CA VAL A 194 -11.54 -22.04 -30.81
C VAL A 194 -12.06 -21.43 -32.11
N ASP A 195 -13.00 -20.50 -32.00
CA ASP A 195 -13.57 -19.77 -33.14
C ASP A 195 -12.67 -18.62 -33.64
N GLU A 196 -11.54 -18.37 -32.94
CA GLU A 196 -10.58 -17.28 -33.19
C GLU A 196 -11.16 -15.86 -33.13
N ASP A 197 -12.39 -15.69 -32.63
CA ASP A 197 -13.05 -14.40 -32.45
C ASP A 197 -12.36 -13.50 -31.41
N ILE A 198 -11.79 -14.09 -30.36
CA ILE A 198 -11.08 -13.37 -29.30
C ILE A 198 -9.65 -13.89 -29.24
N VAL A 199 -8.68 -12.99 -29.40
CA VAL A 199 -7.25 -13.27 -29.30
C VAL A 199 -6.64 -12.28 -28.32
N ILE A 200 -5.95 -12.78 -27.30
CA ILE A 200 -5.19 -11.99 -26.33
C ILE A 200 -3.72 -12.33 -26.49
N GLN A 201 -2.95 -11.35 -26.93
CA GLN A 201 -1.51 -11.43 -27.14
C GLN A 201 -0.77 -10.35 -26.33
N GLN A 202 0.55 -10.35 -26.46
CA GLN A 202 1.38 -9.30 -25.87
C GLN A 202 0.98 -7.92 -26.42
N ASP A 203 1.03 -6.91 -25.55
CA ASP A 203 0.67 -5.50 -25.78
C ASP A 203 -0.83 -5.23 -25.98
N ASP A 204 -1.70 -6.23 -25.85
CA ASP A 204 -3.15 -6.02 -25.86
C ASP A 204 -3.67 -5.41 -24.55
N GLU A 205 -4.74 -4.62 -24.66
CA GLU A 205 -5.47 -4.08 -23.52
C GLU A 205 -6.60 -5.03 -23.11
N ILE A 206 -6.57 -5.45 -21.85
CA ILE A 206 -7.58 -6.33 -21.27
C ILE A 206 -8.21 -5.72 -20.03
N ARG A 207 -9.49 -5.98 -19.85
CA ARG A 207 -10.23 -5.66 -18.63
C ARG A 207 -10.23 -6.87 -17.72
N LEU A 208 -9.71 -6.70 -16.50
CA LEU A 208 -9.61 -7.75 -15.50
C LEU A 208 -10.20 -7.30 -14.17
N LYS A 209 -10.55 -8.25 -13.31
CA LYS A 209 -10.97 -7.99 -11.93
C LYS A 209 -9.89 -8.42 -10.95
N ILE A 210 -9.50 -7.54 -10.04
CA ILE A 210 -8.53 -7.84 -8.99
C ILE A 210 -9.17 -8.75 -7.94
N VAL A 211 -8.67 -9.98 -7.79
CA VAL A 211 -9.16 -10.95 -6.80
C VAL A 211 -8.39 -10.85 -5.49
N GLY A 212 -7.11 -10.48 -5.57
CA GLY A 212 -6.26 -10.33 -4.40
C GLY A 212 -5.06 -9.44 -4.66
N THR A 213 -4.53 -8.87 -3.60
CA THR A 213 -3.30 -8.07 -3.62
C THR A 213 -2.34 -8.62 -2.59
N ARG A 214 -1.09 -8.84 -2.96
CA ARG A 214 0.01 -9.17 -2.07
C ARG A 214 0.93 -7.97 -1.96
N VAL A 215 1.15 -7.51 -0.73
CA VAL A 215 2.05 -6.40 -0.45
C VAL A 215 3.40 -6.96 -0.01
N ASP A 216 4.48 -6.50 -0.64
CA ASP A 216 5.86 -6.70 -0.20
C ASP A 216 6.44 -5.37 0.34
N LYS A 217 7.71 -5.34 0.73
CA LYS A 217 8.33 -4.18 1.42
C LYS A 217 8.21 -2.88 0.61
N ASN A 218 8.46 -2.95 -0.70
CA ASN A 218 8.50 -1.78 -1.59
C ASN A 218 7.63 -1.96 -2.84
N ASP A 219 6.75 -2.97 -2.87
CA ASP A 219 5.95 -3.26 -4.06
C ASP A 219 4.61 -3.91 -3.70
N ILE A 220 3.65 -3.84 -4.61
CA ILE A 220 2.35 -4.51 -4.48
C ILE A 220 2.13 -5.31 -5.76
N PHE A 221 1.86 -6.59 -5.60
CA PHE A 221 1.48 -7.49 -6.68
C PHE A 221 -0.01 -7.77 -6.61
N ALA A 222 -0.69 -7.85 -7.75
CA ALA A 222 -2.08 -8.25 -7.83
C ALA A 222 -2.24 -9.64 -8.47
N ILE A 223 -3.32 -10.30 -8.09
CA ILE A 223 -3.83 -11.49 -8.77
C ILE A 223 -5.19 -11.15 -9.34
N GLY A 224 -5.34 -11.32 -10.65
CA GLY A 224 -6.54 -10.98 -11.40
C GLY A 224 -7.35 -12.21 -11.84
N SER A 225 -8.57 -11.96 -12.32
CA SER A 225 -9.46 -12.95 -12.94
C SER A 225 -10.19 -12.34 -14.13
N LEU A 226 -10.51 -13.20 -15.10
CA LEU A 226 -11.28 -12.94 -16.32
C LEU A 226 -12.61 -13.73 -16.36
N MET A 227 -13.00 -14.35 -15.23
CA MET A 227 -14.16 -15.27 -15.16
C MET A 227 -15.53 -14.57 -15.06
N ASP A 228 -15.57 -13.28 -14.75
CA ASP A 228 -16.84 -12.54 -14.65
C ASP A 228 -17.24 -11.98 -16.03
N ASP A 229 -18.52 -11.67 -16.19
CA ASP A 229 -19.06 -11.09 -17.43
C ASP A 229 -18.39 -9.75 -17.79
N TYR A 230 -18.23 -9.49 -19.10
CA TYR A 230 -17.64 -8.27 -19.67
C TYR A 230 -16.16 -8.03 -19.28
N LEU A 231 -15.46 -9.07 -18.83
CA LEU A 231 -14.00 -9.09 -18.70
C LEU A 231 -13.37 -9.72 -19.96
N GLY A 232 -12.10 -9.39 -20.23
CA GLY A 232 -11.41 -9.87 -21.43
C GLY A 232 -10.83 -8.75 -22.26
N LEU A 233 -10.61 -9.04 -23.54
CA LEU A 233 -10.08 -8.09 -24.51
C LEU A 233 -10.98 -6.86 -24.62
N VAL A 234 -10.38 -5.67 -24.59
CA VAL A 234 -11.07 -4.41 -24.86
C VAL A 234 -10.81 -4.05 -26.33
N SER A 235 -11.84 -4.17 -27.17
CA SER A 235 -11.78 -3.84 -28.61
C SER A 235 -12.82 -2.79 -28.99
#